data_AF-T0SZ65-F1
#
_entry.id   AF-T0SZ65-F1
#
_cell.length_a   1.000
_cell.length_b   1.000
_cell.length_c   1.000
_cell.angle_alpha   90.00
_cell.angle_beta   90.00
_cell.angle_gamma   90.00
#
_symmetry.space_group_name_H-M   'P 1'
#
loop_
_entity.id
_entity.type
_entity.pdbx_description
1 polymer ?
#
loop_
_entity_poly.entity_id
_entity_poly.type
_entity_poly.pdbx_seq_one_letter_code
_entity_poly.pdbx_strand_id
1 'polypeptide(L)'
;MNQQQFENNVVSLAAWKNTRPVSNKEKESVRAYLKLLSFHELINETQEVIKEISAGKINQEVELISSEIIHEIDHRASSEGNLALKEALKDIKKKFEANIIRLNDLL
;
A
#
# COMPACT_ATOMS: atom_id res chain seq x y z
N MET A 1 -31.31 -6.32 14.55
CA MET A 1 -30.79 -5.33 13.58
C MET A 1 -29.77 -6.05 12.71
N ASN A 2 -29.97 -5.98 11.39
CA ASN A 2 -29.28 -6.80 10.39
C ASN A 2 -27.81 -6.43 10.22
N GLN A 3 -26.94 -7.44 10.32
CA GLN A 3 -25.53 -7.42 9.94
C GLN A 3 -25.37 -7.64 8.42
N GLN A 4 -26.16 -6.91 7.62
CA GLN A 4 -26.04 -6.90 6.15
C GLN A 4 -25.97 -5.45 5.69
N GLN A 5 -24.75 -5.04 5.31
CA GLN A 5 -24.33 -3.95 4.41
C GLN A 5 -23.01 -3.32 4.87
N PHE A 6 -21.99 -4.16 5.08
CA PHE A 6 -20.63 -3.80 4.66
C PHE A 6 -20.32 -4.66 3.44
N GLU A 7 -21.07 -4.47 2.36
CA GLU A 7 -20.53 -4.76 1.03
C GLU A 7 -19.42 -3.74 0.83
N ASN A 8 -18.24 -4.07 1.34
CA ASN A 8 -17.03 -3.33 1.12
C ASN A 8 -16.87 -3.20 -0.40
N ASN A 9 -17.04 -1.99 -0.93
CA ASN A 9 -16.63 -1.60 -2.28
C ASN A 9 -15.10 -1.73 -2.51
N VAL A 10 -14.42 -2.48 -1.64
CA VAL A 10 -13.00 -2.74 -1.66
C VAL A 10 -12.77 -3.89 -2.63
N VAL A 11 -12.48 -3.53 -3.87
CA VAL A 11 -12.01 -4.48 -4.87
C VAL A 11 -10.65 -5.01 -4.41
N SER A 12 -10.46 -6.32 -4.36
CA SER A 12 -9.17 -6.94 -3.98
C SER A 12 -8.08 -6.60 -5.00
N LEU A 13 -6.84 -6.33 -4.58
CA LEU A 13 -5.72 -5.97 -5.47
C LEU A 13 -5.52 -6.95 -6.65
N ALA A 14 -5.78 -8.24 -6.47
CA ALA A 14 -5.70 -9.22 -7.55
C ALA A 14 -6.60 -8.90 -8.77
N ALA A 15 -7.73 -8.21 -8.56
CA ALA A 15 -8.65 -7.81 -9.62
C ALA A 15 -8.22 -6.54 -10.35
N TRP A 16 -7.14 -5.88 -9.90
CA TRP A 16 -6.66 -4.59 -10.41
C TRP A 16 -5.57 -4.76 -11.46
N LYS A 17 -4.95 -5.95 -11.49
CA LYS A 17 -3.92 -6.37 -12.45
C LYS A 17 -4.31 -6.28 -13.93
N ASN A 18 -5.55 -5.90 -14.26
CA ASN A 18 -6.09 -5.85 -15.61
C ASN A 18 -6.88 -4.57 -15.98
N THR A 19 -6.91 -3.52 -15.13
CA THR A 19 -7.69 -2.31 -15.44
C THR A 19 -6.82 -1.13 -15.93
N ARG A 20 -7.38 -0.40 -16.91
CA ARG A 20 -6.81 0.77 -17.61
C ARG A 20 -6.86 2.03 -16.69
N PRO A 21 -6.53 3.26 -17.15
CA PRO A 21 -5.84 4.29 -16.35
C PRO A 21 -6.45 4.60 -14.98
N VAL A 22 -5.56 4.81 -14.01
CA VAL A 22 -5.86 5.06 -12.59
C VAL A 22 -6.84 6.22 -12.40
N SER A 23 -8.06 5.87 -11.99
CA SER A 23 -9.11 6.78 -11.59
C SER A 23 -9.01 7.16 -10.10
N ASN A 24 -9.60 8.29 -9.72
CA ASN A 24 -9.73 8.66 -8.30
C ASN A 24 -10.46 7.58 -7.48
N LYS A 25 -11.39 6.85 -8.10
CA LYS A 25 -12.15 5.76 -7.48
C LYS A 25 -11.27 4.55 -7.15
N GLU A 26 -10.31 4.24 -8.02
CA GLU A 26 -9.29 3.21 -7.74
C GLU A 26 -8.40 3.67 -6.59
N LYS A 27 -7.88 4.90 -6.61
CA LYS A 27 -7.09 5.43 -5.49
C LYS A 27 -7.82 5.33 -4.14
N GLU A 28 -9.09 5.70 -4.09
CA GLU A 28 -9.93 5.58 -2.89
C GLU A 28 -10.12 4.12 -2.44
N SER A 29 -10.27 3.20 -3.41
CA SER A 29 -10.43 1.78 -3.11
C SER A 29 -9.14 1.16 -2.55
N VAL A 30 -7.95 1.60 -2.98
CA VAL A 30 -6.65 1.13 -2.43
C VAL A 30 -6.54 1.61 -1.00
N ARG A 31 -6.84 2.89 -0.77
CA ARG A 31 -6.83 3.46 0.57
C ARG A 31 -7.76 2.71 1.51
N ALA A 32 -8.98 2.41 1.05
CA ALA A 32 -9.94 1.64 1.83
C ALA A 32 -9.42 0.23 2.14
N TYR A 33 -8.82 -0.45 1.15
CA TYR A 33 -8.17 -1.74 1.34
C TYR A 33 -7.06 -1.68 2.39
N LEU A 34 -6.08 -0.79 2.21
CA LEU A 34 -4.91 -0.70 3.10
C LEU A 34 -5.30 -0.35 4.53
N LYS A 35 -6.34 0.47 4.73
CA LYS A 35 -6.88 0.79 6.06
C LYS A 35 -7.45 -0.43 6.80
N LEU A 36 -7.98 -1.42 6.07
CA LEU A 36 -8.51 -2.63 6.67
C LEU A 36 -7.42 -3.61 7.12
N LEU A 37 -6.20 -3.47 6.60
CA LEU A 37 -5.09 -4.36 6.93
C LEU A 37 -4.62 -4.15 8.37
N SER A 38 -4.38 -5.24 9.08
CA SER A 38 -3.54 -5.23 10.28
C SER A 38 -2.11 -4.80 9.95
N PHE A 39 -1.31 -4.47 10.97
CA PHE A 39 0.09 -4.10 10.76
C PHE A 39 0.87 -5.20 10.02
N HIS A 40 0.70 -6.47 10.40
CA HIS A 40 1.42 -7.56 9.74
C HIS A 40 1.02 -7.71 8.26
N GLU A 41 -0.27 -7.59 7.95
CA GLU A 41 -0.77 -7.65 6.58
C GLU A 41 -0.25 -6.48 5.74
N LEU A 42 -0.17 -5.26 6.29
CA LEU A 42 0.42 -4.11 5.60
C LEU A 42 1.91 -4.32 5.28
N ILE A 43 2.67 -4.96 6.17
CA ILE A 43 4.06 -5.31 5.91
C ILE A 43 4.17 -6.38 4.82
N ASN A 44 3.31 -7.40 4.84
CA ASN A 44 3.29 -8.42 3.79
C ASN A 44 3.00 -7.78 2.42
N GLU A 45 2.02 -6.88 2.35
CA GLU A 45 1.68 -6.15 1.13
C GLU A 45 2.86 -5.31 0.63
N THR A 46 3.54 -4.61 1.55
CA THR A 46 4.76 -3.85 1.24
C THR A 46 5.85 -4.76 0.65
N GLN A 47 6.04 -5.96 1.20
CA GLN A 47 7.04 -6.92 0.71
C GLN A 47 6.69 -7.47 -0.68
N GLU A 48 5.42 -7.75 -0.97
CA GLU A 48 4.98 -8.19 -2.29
C GLU A 48 5.22 -7.11 -3.35
N VAL A 49 4.91 -5.84 -3.04
CA VAL A 49 5.19 -4.72 -3.94
C VAL A 49 6.70 -4.57 -4.19
N ILE A 50 7.55 -4.69 -3.16
CA ILE A 50 9.01 -4.70 -3.35
C ILE A 50 9.45 -5.81 -4.31
N LYS A 51 8.86 -7.02 -4.21
CA LYS A 51 9.17 -8.14 -5.12
C LYS A 51 8.76 -7.82 -6.55
N GLU A 52 7.58 -7.23 -6.76
CA GLU A 52 7.12 -6.85 -8.10
C GLU A 52 8.02 -5.79 -8.73
N ILE A 53 8.40 -4.75 -7.98
CA ILE A 53 9.35 -3.73 -8.45
C ILE A 53 10.72 -4.36 -8.74
N SER A 54 11.22 -5.24 -7.85
CA SER A 54 12.51 -5.92 -8.03
C SER A 54 12.53 -6.85 -9.25
N ALA A 55 11.38 -7.34 -9.68
CA ALA A 55 11.21 -8.12 -10.91
C ALA A 55 11.07 -7.26 -12.16
N GLY A 56 11.25 -5.93 -12.07
CA GLY A 56 11.13 -4.99 -13.18
C GLY A 56 9.68 -4.72 -13.60
N LYS A 57 8.67 -5.09 -12.79
CA LYS A 57 7.25 -4.86 -13.09
C LYS A 57 6.82 -3.44 -12.67
N ILE A 58 7.54 -2.42 -13.10
CA ILE A 58 7.18 -1.04 -12.79
C ILE A 58 6.09 -0.59 -13.77
N ASN A 59 4.85 -0.55 -13.29
CA ASN A 59 3.69 -0.11 -14.04
C ASN A 59 2.82 0.82 -13.16
N GLN A 60 1.80 1.43 -13.76
CA GLN A 60 0.93 2.39 -13.07
C GLN A 60 0.22 1.83 -11.82
N GLU A 61 -0.06 0.52 -11.80
CA GLU A 61 -0.67 -0.15 -10.65
C GLU A 61 0.32 -0.26 -9.49
N VAL A 62 1.53 -0.73 -9.78
CA VAL A 62 2.62 -0.82 -8.79
C VAL A 62 2.98 0.55 -8.25
N GLU A 63 2.99 1.59 -9.09
CA GLU A 63 3.18 2.98 -8.67
C GLU A 63 2.06 3.45 -7.72
N LEU A 64 0.80 3.21 -8.07
CA LEU A 64 -0.36 3.58 -7.26
C LEU A 64 -0.32 2.88 -5.89
N ILE A 65 -0.15 1.56 -5.87
CA ILE A 65 -0.13 0.77 -4.64
C ILE A 65 1.04 1.22 -3.77
N SER A 66 2.23 1.43 -4.35
CA SER A 66 3.40 1.92 -3.61
C SER A 66 3.15 3.27 -2.95
N SER A 67 2.57 4.23 -3.69
CA SER A 67 2.22 5.55 -3.18
C SER A 67 1.23 5.46 -2.02
N GLU A 68 0.21 4.62 -2.13
CA GLU A 68 -0.82 4.49 -1.09
C GLU A 68 -0.34 3.71 0.13
N ILE A 69 0.58 2.75 -0.02
CA ILE A 69 1.27 2.10 1.11
C ILE A 69 2.06 3.14 1.92
N ILE A 70 2.84 4.00 1.26
CA ILE A 70 3.59 5.07 1.94
C ILE A 70 2.64 5.97 2.72
N HIS A 71 1.55 6.40 2.09
CA HIS A 71 0.54 7.25 2.71
C HIS A 71 -0.09 6.60 3.95
N GLU A 72 -0.43 5.31 3.88
CA GLU A 72 -1.02 4.59 5.01
C GLU A 72 -0.01 4.40 6.16
N ILE A 73 1.26 4.10 5.84
CA ILE A 73 2.33 4.00 6.84
C ILE A 73 2.52 5.34 7.56
N ASP A 74 2.57 6.45 6.82
CA ASP A 74 2.67 7.80 7.39
C ASP A 74 1.47 8.16 8.27
N HIS A 75 0.27 7.83 7.80
CA HIS A 75 -0.97 8.06 8.53
C HIS A 75 -0.94 7.33 9.87
N ARG A 76 -0.63 6.03 9.88
CA ARG A 76 -0.51 5.22 11.11
C ARG A 76 0.62 5.70 12.02
N ALA A 77 1.76 6.08 11.46
CA ALA A 77 2.86 6.64 12.25
C ALA A 77 2.48 7.98 12.92
N SER A 78 1.54 8.71 12.32
CA SER A 78 1.07 10.00 12.86
C SER A 78 -0.07 9.83 13.86
N SER A 79 -0.92 8.81 13.70
CA SER A 79 -2.06 8.54 14.60
C SER A 79 -1.71 7.67 15.80
N GLU A 80 -0.66 6.84 15.73
CA GLU A 80 -0.39 5.87 16.79
C GLU A 80 0.26 6.52 18.01
N GLY A 81 -0.38 6.35 19.17
CA GLY A 81 0.18 6.77 20.47
C GLY A 81 1.34 5.90 20.96
N ASN A 82 1.60 4.75 20.32
CA ASN A 82 2.73 3.88 20.66
C ASN A 82 3.99 4.33 19.91
N LEU A 83 4.91 4.97 20.64
CA LEU A 83 6.16 5.51 20.11
C LEU A 83 7.02 4.44 19.39
N ALA A 84 7.07 3.21 19.90
CA ALA A 84 7.87 2.15 19.31
C ALA A 84 7.31 1.71 17.95
N LEU A 85 5.98 1.60 17.84
CA LEU A 85 5.31 1.28 16.58
C LEU A 85 5.48 2.40 15.55
N LYS A 86 5.42 3.66 15.99
CA LYS A 86 5.65 4.84 15.17
C LYS A 86 7.05 4.86 14.56
N GLU A 87 8.09 4.63 15.36
CA GLU A 87 9.46 4.59 14.84
C GLU A 87 9.68 3.40 13.90
N ALA A 88 9.10 2.22 14.21
CA ALA A 88 9.14 1.08 13.30
C ALA A 88 8.49 1.40 11.94
N LEU A 89 7.32 2.05 11.93
CA LEU A 89 6.63 2.47 10.71
C LEU A 89 7.47 3.46 9.88
N LYS A 90 8.11 4.44 10.53
CA LYS A 90 9.01 5.39 9.84
C LYS A 90 10.21 4.69 9.21
N ASP A 91 10.82 3.73 9.89
CA ASP A 91 11.96 2.98 9.37
C ASP A 91 11.55 2.09 8.19
N ILE A 92 10.36 1.49 8.25
CA ILE A 92 9.78 0.73 7.15
C ILE A 92 9.57 1.63 5.94
N LYS A 93 8.96 2.81 6.12
CA LYS A 93 8.78 3.79 5.05
C LYS A 93 10.11 4.15 4.39
N LYS A 94 11.12 4.54 5.18
CA LYS A 94 12.44 4.91 4.65
C LYS A 94 13.08 3.79 3.82
N LYS A 95 13.00 2.55 4.31
CA LYS A 95 13.53 1.38 3.60
C LYS A 95 12.78 1.12 2.30
N PHE A 96 11.45 1.29 2.32
CA PHE A 96 10.61 1.12 1.14
C PHE A 96 10.91 2.18 0.07
N GLU A 97 10.96 3.46 0.46
CA GLU A 97 11.33 4.56 -0.44
C GLU A 97 12.74 4.38 -1.03
N ALA A 98 13.71 3.99 -0.21
CA ALA A 98 15.07 3.73 -0.67
C ALA A 98 15.13 2.58 -1.70
N ASN A 99 14.32 1.53 -1.51
CA ASN A 99 14.23 0.43 -2.47
C ASN A 99 13.59 0.90 -3.79
N ILE A 100 12.54 1.73 -3.75
CA ILE A 100 11.92 2.30 -4.96
C ILE A 100 12.94 3.14 -5.74
N ILE A 101 13.65 4.05 -5.06
CA ILE A 101 14.66 4.91 -5.71
C ILE A 101 15.77 4.07 -6.33
N ARG A 102 16.32 3.11 -5.57
CA ARG A 102 17.38 2.23 -6.07
C ARG A 102 16.94 1.42 -7.29
N LEU A 103 15.67 1.06 -7.36
CA LEU A 103 15.11 0.31 -8.50
C LEU A 103 14.90 1.21 -9.72
N ASN A 104 14.50 2.46 -9.54
CA ASN A 104 14.48 3.46 -10.61
C ASN A 104 15.87 3.75 -11.18
N ASP A 105 16.92 3.77 -10.34
CA ASP A 105 18.30 4.00 -10.79
C ASP A 105 18.90 2.79 -11.56
N LEU A 106 18.27 1.61 -11.48
CA LEU A 106 18.70 0.38 -12.14
C LEU A 106 17.98 0.12 -13.48
N LEU A 107 16.98 0.94 -13.83
CA LEU A 107 16.23 0.90 -15.10
C LEU A 107 16.74 1.96 -16.08
#